data_AF-A0A923WS34-F1
#
_entry.id   AF-A0A923WS34-F1
#
_cell.length_a   1.000
_cell.length_b   1.000
_cell.length_c   1.000
_cell.angle_alpha   90.00
_cell.angle_beta   90.00
_cell.angle_gamma   90.00
#
_symmetry.space_group_name_H-M   'P 1'
#
loop_
_entity.id
_entity.type
_entity.pdbx_description
1 polymer ?
#
loop_
_entity_poly.entity_id
_entity_poly.type
_entity_poly.pdbx_seq_one_letter_code
_entity_poly.pdbx_strand_id
1 'polypeptide(L)' 'MAAHRYDVQGAIYMLALHRLLKSRLGDAYDPAVQLGGAVFLFLRGIANSVTRGCYVLDPDLGLLDGLDALLGMEDA' A
#
# COMPACT_ATOMS: atom_id res chain seq x y z
N MET A 1 14.92 0.53 -4.32
CA MET A 1 13.61 1.18 -4.07
C MET A 1 13.35 2.28 -5.09
N ALA A 2 13.97 3.47 -4.96
CA ALA A 2 13.69 4.62 -5.84
C ALA A 2 14.07 4.44 -7.33
N ALA A 3 15.17 3.74 -7.63
CA ALA A 3 15.64 3.54 -9.01
C ALA A 3 14.64 2.80 -9.92
N HIS A 4 13.71 2.02 -9.35
CA HIS A 4 12.66 1.30 -10.07
C HIS A 4 11.25 1.75 -9.68
N ARG A 5 11.12 2.84 -8.93
CA ARG A 5 9.84 3.39 -8.45
C ARG A 5 8.93 2.37 -7.76
N TYR A 6 9.51 1.46 -6.98
CA TYR A 6 8.75 0.48 -6.19
C TYR A 6 7.83 1.16 -5.15
N ASP A 7 8.15 2.37 -4.72
CA ASP A 7 7.30 3.26 -3.92
C ASP A 7 5.95 3.51 -4.61
N VAL A 8 5.96 3.84 -5.91
CA VAL A 8 4.75 4.09 -6.69
C VAL A 8 3.95 2.81 -6.86
N GLN A 9 4.62 1.70 -7.18
CA GLN A 9 3.96 0.40 -7.29
C GLN A 9 3.28 0.01 -5.96
N GLY A 10 3.99 0.19 -4.85
CA GLY A 10 3.47 -0.06 -3.51
C GLY A 10 2.24 0.78 -3.19
N ALA A 11 2.29 2.09 -3.45
CA ALA A 11 1.17 2.99 -3.24
C ALA A 11 -0.07 2.62 -4.06
N ILE A 12 0.10 2.29 -5.35
CA ILE A 12 -1.02 1.88 -6.23
C ILE A 12 -1.65 0.57 -5.75
N TYR A 13 -0.84 -0.43 -5.38
CA TYR A 13 -1.35 -1.70 -4.88
C TYR A 13 -2.04 -1.56 -3.52
N MET A 14 -1.49 -0.70 -2.67
CA MET A 14 -2.08 -0.40 -1.37
C MET A 14 -3.43 0.33 -1.53
N LEU A 15 -3.55 1.26 -2.48
CA LEU A 15 -4.83 1.90 -2.82
C LEU A 15 -5.86 0.87 -3.32
N ALA A 16 -5.44 -0.04 -4.20
CA ALA A 16 -6.32 -1.10 -4.70
C ALA A 16 -6.84 -1.99 -3.55
N LEU A 17 -5.97 -2.36 -2.61
CA LEU A 17 -6.35 -3.11 -1.41
C LEU A 17 -7.29 -2.29 -0.51
N HIS A 18 -7.01 -1.01 -0.29
CA HIS A 18 -7.83 -0.10 0.49
C HIS A 18 -9.26 -0.01 -0.06
N ARG A 19 -9.40 0.21 -1.38
CA ARG A 19 -10.71 0.21 -2.08
C ARG A 19 -11.44 -1.12 -1.95
N LEU A 20 -10.71 -2.24 -2.11
CA LEU A 20 -11.28 -3.58 -2.00
C LEU A 20 -11.82 -3.85 -0.60
N LEU A 21 -11.05 -3.53 0.45
CA LEU A 21 -11.45 -3.72 1.83
C LEU A 21 -12.67 -2.85 2.18
N LYS A 22 -12.68 -1.59 1.75
CA LYS A 22 -13.83 -0.69 1.89
C LYS A 22 -15.09 -1.26 1.23
N SER A 23 -14.97 -1.81 0.02
CA SER A 23 -16.09 -2.44 -0.69
C SER A 23 -16.60 -3.72 -0.01
N ARG A 24 -15.72 -4.50 0.63
CA ARG A 24 -16.09 -5.79 1.23
C ARG A 24 -16.59 -5.67 2.67
N LEU A 25 -16.03 -4.75 3.43
CA LEU A 25 -16.28 -4.62 4.87
C LEU A 25 -17.24 -3.45 5.20
N GLY A 26 -17.44 -2.51 4.27
CA GLY A 26 -18.34 -1.37 4.46
C GLY A 26 -17.97 -0.55 5.70
N ASP A 27 -18.97 -0.24 6.53
CA ASP A 27 -18.81 0.57 7.75
C ASP A 27 -17.91 -0.10 8.81
N ALA A 28 -17.67 -1.41 8.70
CA ALA A 28 -16.77 -2.13 9.59
C ALA A 28 -15.30 -2.01 9.18
N TYR A 29 -14.99 -1.32 8.07
CA TYR A 29 -13.62 -1.10 7.63
C TYR A 29 -12.95 0.04 8.41
N ASP A 30 -11.94 -0.29 9.20
CA ASP A 30 -11.01 0.65 9.81
C ASP A 30 -9.62 0.53 9.13
N PRO A 31 -9.26 1.47 8.23
CA PRO A 31 -7.98 1.45 7.53
C PRO A 31 -6.78 1.50 8.47
N ALA A 32 -6.90 2.14 9.63
CA ALA A 32 -5.79 2.30 10.58
C ALA A 32 -5.40 0.96 11.22
N VAL A 33 -6.33 0.01 11.31
CA VAL A 33 -6.12 -1.29 11.96
C VAL A 33 -5.99 -2.40 10.92
N GLN A 34 -6.70 -2.32 9.80
CA GLN A 34 -6.88 -3.47 8.90
C GLN A 34 -6.05 -3.38 7.60
N LEU A 35 -5.52 -2.22 7.22
CA LEU A 35 -4.81 -2.08 5.95
C LEU A 35 -3.40 -2.68 5.97
N GLY A 36 -2.64 -2.49 7.05
CA GLY A 36 -1.36 -3.18 7.30
C GLY A 36 -0.17 -2.81 6.41
N GLY A 37 -0.33 -1.95 5.41
CA GLY A 37 0.77 -1.49 4.55
C GLY A 37 1.20 -2.50 3.48
N ALA A 38 2.48 -2.46 3.09
CA ALA A 38 3.05 -3.35 2.06
C ALA A 38 4.46 -3.84 2.44
N VAL A 39 4.79 -5.07 2.04
CA VAL A 39 6.11 -5.68 2.23
C VAL A 39 6.71 -6.07 0.89
N PHE A 40 7.90 -5.56 0.60
CA PHE A 40 8.73 -5.97 -0.52
C PHE A 40 9.78 -6.96 -0.03
N LEU A 41 9.74 -8.18 -0.56
CA LEU A 41 10.72 -9.22 -0.27
C LEU A 41 11.76 -9.30 -1.39
N PHE A 42 12.94 -8.75 -1.15
CA PHE A 42 14.10 -8.86 -2.02
C PHE A 42 14.83 -10.17 -1.77
N LEU A 43 14.53 -11.19 -2.57
CA LEU A 43 15.01 -12.57 -2.39
C LEU A 43 16.53 -12.69 -2.24
N ARG A 44 17.30 -11.91 -3.00
CA ARG A 44 18.77 -11.91 -2.90
C ARG A 44 19.30 -11.41 -1.54
N GLY A 45 18.49 -10.66 -0.81
CA GLY A 45 18.81 -10.10 0.50
C GLY A 45 18.36 -10.95 1.69
N ILE A 46 17.75 -12.12 1.49
CA ILE A 46 17.12 -12.91 2.57
C ILE A 46 18.11 -13.32 3.68
N ALA A 47 19.38 -13.53 3.32
CA ALA A 47 20.44 -13.87 4.26
C ALA A 47 21.01 -12.65 5.03
N ASN A 48 20.61 -11.42 4.69
CA ASN A 48 21.04 -10.23 5.42
C ASN A 48 20.55 -10.30 6.87
N SER A 49 21.45 -10.16 7.84
CA SER A 49 21.14 -10.35 9.26
C SER A 49 20.18 -9.30 9.84
N VAL A 50 20.13 -8.12 9.22
CA VAL A 50 19.31 -6.98 9.69
C VAL A 50 17.98 -6.92 8.95
N THR A 51 18.03 -6.83 7.62
CA THR A 51 16.82 -6.59 6.82
C THR A 51 16.09 -7.87 6.44
N ARG A 52 16.79 -9.01 6.40
CA ARG A 52 16.23 -10.30 5.94
C ARG A 52 15.57 -10.21 4.55
N GLY A 53 16.00 -9.26 3.73
CA GLY A 53 15.41 -8.97 2.43
C GLY A 53 14.07 -8.23 2.49
N CYS A 54 13.56 -7.90 3.67
CA CYS A 54 12.30 -7.19 3.84
C CYS A 54 12.50 -5.67 3.75
N TYR A 55 11.59 -5.02 3.03
CA TYR A 55 11.37 -3.59 3.08
C TYR A 55 9.88 -3.34 3.27
N VAL A 56 9.53 -2.59 4.30
CA VAL A 56 8.14 -2.31 4.69
C VAL A 56 7.79 -0.89 4.26
N LEU A 57 6.62 -0.73 3.64
CA LEU A 57 5.97 0.56 3.44
C LEU A 57 4.76 0.61 4.37
N ASP A 58 4.80 1.54 5.31
CA ASP A 58 3.65 1.84 6.15
C ASP A 58 2.53 2.49 5.33
N PRO A 59 1.26 2.27 5.71
CA PRO A 59 0.16 2.94 5.06
C PRO A 59 0.16 4.43 5.41
N ASP A 60 0.16 5.27 4.37
CA ASP A 60 -0.08 6.71 4.49
C ASP A 60 -1.52 6.97 4.02
N LEU A 61 -2.45 7.08 4.97
CA LEU A 61 -3.86 7.29 4.66
C LEU A 61 -4.10 8.60 3.91
N GLY A 62 -3.35 9.67 4.21
CA GLY A 62 -3.49 10.94 3.52
C GLY A 62 -3.06 10.84 2.06
N LEU A 63 -1.97 10.12 1.78
CA LEU A 63 -1.55 9.81 0.41
C LEU A 63 -2.60 8.96 -0.32
N LEU A 64 -3.14 7.93 0.35
CA LEU A 64 -4.13 7.04 -0.25
C LEU A 64 -5.43 7.79 -0.55
N ASP A 65 -5.91 8.64 0.35
CA ASP A 65 -7.09 9.48 0.13
C ASP A 65 -6.87 10.44 -1.04
N GLY A 66 -5.68 11.05 -1.13
CA GLY A 66 -5.32 11.93 -2.25
C GLY A 66 -5.25 11.18 -3.59
N LEU A 67 -4.68 9.97 -3.60
CA LEU A 67 -4.66 9.12 -4.79
C LEU A 67 -6.06 8.59 -5.14
N ASP A 68 -6.88 8.28 -4.14
CA ASP A 68 -8.26 7.84 -4.31
C ASP A 68 -9.09 8.92 -4.99
N ALA A 69 -8.95 10.18 -4.55
CA ALA A 69 -9.58 11.33 -5.18
C ALA A 69 -9.05 11.60 -6.59
N LEU A 70 -7.74 11.50 -6.81
CA LEU A 70 -7.12 11.73 -8.13
C LEU A 70 -7.54 10.68 -9.18
N LEU A 71 -7.70 9.43 -8.75
CA LEU A 71 -8.01 8.28 -9.61
C LEU A 71 -9.48 7.87 -9.54
N GLY A 72 -10.25 8.49 -8.66
CA GLY A 72 -11.70 8.42 -8.64
C GLY A 72 -12.20 9.24 -9.82
N MET A 73 -12.79 8.56 -10.80
CA MET A 73 -13.54 9.26 -11.83
C MET A 73 -14.67 9.99 -11.12
N GLU A 74 -14.69 11.33 -11.17
CA GLU A 74 -15.97 12.03 -11.13
C GLU A 74 -16.81 11.41 -12.24
N ASP A 75 -17.90 10.74 -11.88
CA ASP A 75 -18.96 10.45 -12.82
C ASP A 75 -19.43 11.80 -13.37
N ALA A 76 -19.03 12.10 -14.61
CA ALA A 76 -19.64 13.11 -15.46
C ALA A 76 -21.03 12.64 -15.93
#